data_AF-A0A2E8D1B1-F1
#
_entry.id   AF-A0A2E8D1B1-F1
#
_cell.length_a   1.000
_cell.length_b   1.000
_cell.length_c   1.000
_cell.angle_alpha   90.00
_cell.angle_beta   90.00
_cell.angle_gamma   90.00
#
_symmetry.space_group_name_H-M   'P 1'
#
loop_
_entity.id
_entity.type
_entity.pdbx_description
1 polymer ?
#
loop_
_entity_poly.entity_id
_entity_poly.type
_entity_poly.pdbx_seq_one_letter_code
_entity_poly.pdbx_strand_id
1 'polypeptide(L)' 'VGWVHREQQEIIEFYQTQLDAVMKAQGKKRLPLTDDQRRLLAVKGKSLGRKALPELTTLVTPDTILRWH' A
#
# COMPACT_ATOMS: atom_id res chain seq x y z
N VAL A 1 -6.14 10.98 22.26
CA VAL A 1 -5.87 10.68 20.84
C VAL A 1 -4.81 9.60 20.64
N GLY A 2 -3.92 9.30 21.61
CA GLY A 2 -2.83 8.32 21.42
C GLY A 2 -3.24 6.84 21.26
N TRP A 3 -4.38 6.41 21.79
CA TRP A 3 -4.79 4.99 21.72
C TRP A 3 -5.26 4.57 20.32
N VAL A 4 -6.15 5.37 19.70
CA VAL A 4 -6.65 5.11 18.34
C VAL A 4 -5.53 5.12 17.31
N HIS A 5 -4.55 6.01 17.45
CA HIS A 5 -3.41 6.04 16.55
C HIS A 5 -2.53 4.79 16.69
N ARG A 6 -2.30 4.32 17.92
CA ARG A 6 -1.52 3.10 18.17
C ARG A 6 -2.21 1.86 17.60
N GLU A 7 -3.50 1.70 17.83
CA GLU A 7 -4.28 0.59 17.28
C GLU A 7 -4.24 0.62 15.74
N GLN A 8 -4.38 1.80 15.12
CA GLN A 8 -4.25 1.95 13.67
C GLN A 8 -2.86 1.53 13.16
N GLN A 9 -1.78 1.89 13.85
CA GLN A 9 -0.43 1.47 13.47
C GLN A 9 -0.24 -0.04 13.60
N GLU A 10 -0.69 -0.66 14.69
CA GLU A 10 -0.62 -2.12 14.88
C GLU A 10 -1.38 -2.87 13.76
N ILE A 11 -2.53 -2.35 13.32
CA ILE A 11 -3.28 -2.89 12.18
C ILE A 11 -2.49 -2.74 10.86
N ILE A 12 -1.93 -1.56 10.59
CA ILE A 12 -1.13 -1.30 9.38
C ILE A 12 0.08 -2.23 9.32
N GLU A 13 0.84 -2.35 10.41
CA GLU A 13 2.02 -3.21 10.52
C GLU A 13 1.68 -4.68 10.25
N PHE A 14 0.56 -5.16 10.80
CA PHE A 14 0.10 -6.52 10.56
C PHE A 14 -0.22 -6.78 9.08
N TYR A 15 -0.94 -5.88 8.42
CA TYR A 15 -1.24 -6.02 6.99
C TYR A 15 0.00 -5.91 6.10
N GLN A 16 0.95 -5.03 6.44
CA GLN A 16 2.24 -4.95 5.73
C GLN A 16 3.03 -6.25 5.85
N THR A 17 3.05 -6.85 7.05
CA THR A 17 3.70 -8.14 7.31
C THR A 17 3.09 -9.26 6.47
N GLN A 18 1.76 -9.30 6.37
CA GLN A 18 1.07 -10.27 5.50
C GLN A 18 1.41 -10.06 4.03
N LEU A 19 1.40 -8.80 3.55
CA LEU A 19 1.77 -8.49 2.17
C LEU A 19 3.21 -8.92 1.86
N ASP A 20 4.16 -8.63 2.74
CA ASP A 20 5.56 -9.04 2.58
C ASP A 20 5.71 -10.57 2.56
N ALA A 21 5.02 -11.29 3.45
CA ALA A 21 5.02 -12.75 3.48
C ALA A 21 4.49 -13.35 2.17
N VAL A 22 3.38 -12.81 1.63
CA VAL A 22 2.81 -13.24 0.35
C VAL A 22 3.77 -12.93 -0.80
N MET A 23 4.37 -11.74 -0.82
CA MET A 23 5.33 -11.35 -1.86
C MET A 23 6.59 -12.23 -1.84
N LYS A 24 7.09 -12.58 -0.66
CA LYS A 24 8.21 -13.53 -0.50
C LYS A 24 7.84 -14.92 -1.01
N ALA A 25 6.65 -15.40 -0.69
CA ALA A 25 6.15 -16.69 -1.17
C ALA A 25 5.93 -16.72 -2.70
N GLN A 26 5.53 -15.59 -3.29
CA GLN A 26 5.38 -15.44 -4.74
C GLN A 26 6.73 -15.44 -5.49
N GLY A 27 7.82 -15.10 -4.80
CA GLY A 27 9.19 -15.07 -5.32
C GLY A 27 9.51 -13.81 -6.14
N LYS A 28 10.65 -13.81 -6.85
CA LYS A 28 11.22 -12.63 -7.53
C LYS A 28 10.48 -12.19 -8.82
N LYS A 29 9.21 -12.57 -9.00
CA LYS A 29 8.43 -12.18 -10.18
C LYS A 29 7.87 -10.77 -9.98
N ARG A 30 7.96 -9.94 -11.02
CA ARG A 30 7.24 -8.66 -11.04
C ARG A 30 5.75 -8.94 -10.84
N LEU A 31 5.11 -8.25 -9.89
CA LEU A 31 3.68 -8.35 -9.67
C LEU A 31 2.94 -7.72 -10.86
N PRO A 32 2.22 -8.50 -11.70
CA PRO A 32 1.50 -7.94 -12.83
C PRO A 32 0.18 -7.34 -12.32
N LEU A 33 0.14 -6.02 -12.13
CA LEU A 33 -1.10 -5.32 -11.80
C LEU A 33 -1.89 -5.01 -13.08
N THR A 34 -3.15 -5.43 -13.13
CA THR A 34 -4.09 -5.06 -14.20
C THR A 34 -4.36 -3.56 -14.19
N ASP A 35 -4.89 -3.02 -15.29
CA ASP A 35 -5.28 -1.60 -15.35
C ASP A 35 -6.33 -1.25 -14.28
N ASP A 36 -7.29 -2.14 -14.02
CA ASP A 36 -8.30 -1.96 -12.97
C ASP A 36 -7.68 -1.93 -11.57
N GLN A 37 -6.72 -2.81 -11.29
CA GLN A 37 -5.99 -2.81 -10.01
C GLN A 37 -5.19 -1.50 -9.84
N ARG A 38 -4.52 -1.04 -10.90
CA ARG A 38 -3.80 0.24 -10.88
C ARG A 38 -4.73 1.42 -10.66
N ARG A 39 -5.88 1.46 -11.34
CA ARG A 39 -6.91 2.49 -11.17
C ARG A 39 -7.46 2.52 -9.74
N LEU A 40 -7.74 1.36 -9.16
CA LEU A 40 -8.22 1.26 -7.77
C LEU A 40 -7.19 1.84 -6.78
N LEU A 41 -5.91 1.48 -6.95
CA LEU A 41 -4.81 2.00 -6.15
C LEU A 41 -4.66 3.52 -6.30
N ALA A 42 -4.80 4.04 -7.53
CA ALA A 42 -4.71 5.47 -7.79
C ALA A 42 -5.83 6.27 -7.08
N VAL A 43 -7.08 5.81 -7.18
CA VAL A 43 -8.23 6.45 -6.53
C VAL A 43 -8.08 6.45 -5.00
N LYS A 44 -7.73 5.31 -4.42
CA LYS A 44 -7.52 5.20 -2.96
C LYS A 44 -6.30 6.02 -2.52
N GLY A 45 -5.18 5.92 -3.23
CA GLY A 45 -3.96 6.67 -2.91
C GLY A 45 -4.16 8.19 -2.98
N LYS A 46 -4.92 8.68 -3.96
CA LYS A 46 -5.29 10.09 -4.04
C LYS A 46 -6.10 10.56 -2.84
N SER A 47 -7.04 9.73 -2.34
CA SER A 47 -7.84 10.07 -1.15
C SER A 47 -7.02 10.13 0.15
N LEU A 48 -5.95 9.34 0.25
CA LEU A 48 -5.04 9.31 1.40
C LEU A 48 -4.04 10.47 1.40
N GLY A 49 -3.74 11.00 0.20
CA GLY A 49 -2.79 12.10 0.02
C GLY A 49 -1.32 11.67 0.15
N ARG A 50 -0.42 12.54 -0.31
CA ARG A 50 1.02 12.23 -0.44
C ARG A 50 1.71 11.93 0.89
N LYS A 51 1.22 12.48 2.00
CA LYS A 51 1.86 12.33 3.33
C LYS A 51 1.59 10.97 3.98
N ALA A 52 0.43 10.36 3.74
CA ALA A 52 0.06 9.09 4.36
C ALA A 52 0.50 7.86 3.53
N LEU A 53 0.69 8.03 2.21
CA LEU A 53 1.10 6.94 1.33
C LEU A 53 2.42 6.23 1.74
N PRO A 54 3.48 6.93 2.19
CA PRO A 54 4.73 6.27 2.59
C PRO A 54 4.56 5.20 3.68
N GLU A 55 3.57 5.38 4.59
CA GLU A 55 3.26 4.41 5.65
C GLU A 55 2.50 3.17 5.12
N LEU A 56 2.06 3.17 3.86
CA LEU A 56 1.18 2.14 3.30
C LEU A 56 1.77 1.44 2.08
N THR A 57 2.86 1.94 1.52
CA THR A 57 3.41 1.44 0.25
C THR A 57 4.42 0.33 0.44
N THR A 58 3.94 -0.92 0.42
CA THR A 58 4.80 -2.14 0.36
C THR A 58 5.07 -2.60 -1.08
N LEU A 59 4.12 -2.38 -2.00
CA LEU A 59 4.15 -2.96 -3.36
C LEU A 59 4.55 -1.98 -4.46
N VAL A 60 4.12 -0.73 -4.34
CA VAL A 60 4.21 0.31 -5.38
C VAL A 60 4.57 1.62 -4.70
N THR A 61 5.52 2.37 -5.24
CA THR A 61 5.93 3.64 -4.63
C THR A 61 4.79 4.68 -4.68
N PRO A 62 4.71 5.60 -3.70
CA PRO A 62 3.70 6.67 -3.70
C PRO A 62 3.67 7.46 -5.02
N ASP A 63 4.85 7.81 -5.56
CA ASP A 63 4.97 8.53 -6.84
C ASP A 63 4.42 7.73 -8.01
N THR A 64 4.54 6.40 -8.01
CA THR A 64 3.98 5.56 -9.08
C THR A 64 2.46 5.52 -9.00
N ILE A 65 1.88 5.38 -7.79
CA ILE A 65 0.43 5.39 -7.58
C ILE A 65 -0.17 6.74 -8.01
N LEU A 66 0.48 7.84 -7.64
CA LEU A 66 0.00 9.18 -7.97
C LEU A 66 0.10 9.53 -9.46
N ARG A 67 0.94 8.82 -10.24
CA ARG A 67 1.05 8.98 -11.70
C ARG A 67 0.00 8.20 -12.49
N TRP A 68 -0.77 7.32 -11.85
CA TRP A 68 -1.84 6.54 -12.50
C TRP A 68 -3.19 7.27 -12.54
N HIS A 69 -3.30 8.43 -11.89
CA HIS A 69 -4.44 9.35 -11.96
C HIS A 69 -4.06 10.56 -12.81
#